data_AF-A0AAV7QE15-F1
#
_entry.id   AF-A0AAV7QE15-F1
#
_cell.length_a   1.000
_cell.length_b   1.000
_cell.length_c   1.000
_cell.angle_alpha   90.00
_cell.angle_beta   90.00
_cell.angle_gamma   90.00
#
_symmetry.space_group_name_H-M   'P 1'
#
loop_
_entity.id
_entity.type
_entity.pdbx_description
1 polymer ?
#
loop_
_entity_poly.entity_id
_entity_poly.type
_entity_poly.pdbx_seq_one_letter_code
_entity_poly.pdbx_strand_id
1 'polypeptide(L)'
;MEAETDREVEFTETNGKRPADDTEEEQAPKKSRSTGEKVEVRLMLQVRNAGAVIGKGGKNITALRTDHKASISIADSSGPSAY
;
A
#
# COMPACT_ATOMS: atom_id res chain seq x y z
N MET A 1 52.52 -17.81 9.28
CA MET A 1 51.43 -18.72 9.69
C MET A 1 50.41 -17.83 10.33
N GLU A 2 49.31 -17.58 9.63
CA GLU A 2 48.36 -16.51 9.96
C GLU A 2 47.54 -16.87 11.20
N ALA A 3 47.32 -15.86 12.05
CA ALA A 3 46.48 -15.99 13.23
C ALA A 3 45.01 -16.03 12.79
N GLU A 4 44.38 -17.16 13.05
CA GLU A 4 42.93 -17.34 12.98
C GLU A 4 42.29 -16.40 14.01
N THR A 5 41.45 -15.48 13.55
CA THR A 5 40.65 -14.60 14.39
C THR A 5 39.19 -14.90 14.11
N ASP A 6 38.58 -15.65 15.02
CA ASP A 6 37.13 -15.85 15.09
C ASP A 6 36.46 -14.48 15.26
N ARG A 7 35.75 -14.04 14.23
CA ARG A 7 34.90 -12.86 14.29
C ARG A 7 33.58 -13.30 14.93
N GLU A 8 33.43 -12.99 16.21
CA GLU A 8 32.16 -13.12 16.91
C GLU A 8 31.12 -12.21 16.24
N VAL A 9 30.02 -12.80 15.76
CA VAL A 9 28.88 -12.07 15.20
C VAL A 9 27.95 -11.67 16.34
N GLU A 10 28.02 -10.40 16.72
CA GLU A 10 27.13 -9.78 17.69
C GLU A 10 25.71 -9.64 17.10
N PHE A 11 24.78 -10.46 17.60
CA PHE A 11 23.36 -10.35 17.29
C PHE A 11 22.78 -9.25 18.18
N THR A 12 22.58 -8.05 17.64
CA THR A 12 21.88 -7.00 18.37
C THR A 12 20.39 -7.32 18.42
N GLU A 13 19.92 -7.69 19.60
CA GLU A 13 18.50 -7.85 19.91
C GLU A 13 17.77 -6.52 19.63
N THR A 14 16.98 -6.47 18.56
CA THR A 14 16.09 -5.32 18.29
C THR A 14 14.87 -5.41 19.19
N ASN A 15 15.06 -4.98 20.44
CA ASN A 15 14.00 -4.77 21.42
C ASN A 15 12.98 -3.79 20.84
N GLY A 16 11.76 -4.28 20.63
CA GLY A 16 10.64 -3.50 20.13
C GLY A 16 10.33 -2.33 21.04
N LYS A 17 10.39 -1.12 20.47
CA LYS A 17 9.61 0.08 20.81
C LYS A 17 9.86 1.08 19.69
N ARG A 18 8.87 1.29 18.82
CA ARG A 18 8.93 2.39 17.85
C ARG A 18 8.98 3.69 18.67
N PRO A 19 10.00 4.54 18.54
CA PRO A 19 9.94 5.86 19.14
C PRO A 19 8.75 6.60 18.53
N ALA A 20 7.94 7.22 19.38
CA ALA A 20 6.89 8.12 18.94
C ALA A 20 7.56 9.35 18.33
N ASP A 21 7.39 9.52 17.02
CA ASP A 21 7.79 10.72 16.31
C ASP A 21 6.68 11.76 16.52
N ASP A 22 6.88 12.64 17.51
CA ASP A 22 6.13 13.89 17.64
C ASP A 22 6.55 14.82 16.48
N THR A 23 6.02 14.56 15.28
CA THR A 23 6.10 15.49 14.16
C THR A 23 4.78 16.23 14.04
N GLU A 24 4.88 17.55 14.18
CA GLU A 24 3.81 18.54 14.11
C GLU A 24 2.86 18.28 12.94
N GLU A 25 1.56 18.25 13.25
CA GLU A 25 0.47 18.00 12.32
C GLU A 25 0.30 19.21 11.37
N GLU A 26 1.20 19.33 10.38
CA GLU A 26 1.00 20.20 9.22
C GLU A 26 -0.16 19.67 8.39
N GLN A 27 -1.33 20.23 8.67
CA GLN A 27 -2.48 20.42 7.79
C GLN A 27 -2.58 19.42 6.63
N ALA A 28 -3.09 18.22 6.93
CA ALA A 28 -3.67 17.39 5.88
C ALA A 28 -4.74 18.22 5.15
N PRO A 29 -4.61 18.46 3.82
CA PRO A 29 -5.65 19.18 3.10
C PRO A 29 -6.91 18.32 3.16
N LYS A 30 -7.87 18.78 3.96
CA LYS A 30 -9.25 18.33 3.93
C LYS A 30 -9.73 18.53 2.49
N LYS A 31 -9.65 17.49 1.66
CA LYS A 31 -10.20 17.51 0.31
C LYS A 31 -11.68 17.84 0.46
N SER A 32 -12.02 19.08 0.18
CA SER A 32 -13.39 19.51 -0.02
C SER A 32 -14.02 18.50 -0.97
N ARG A 33 -15.19 17.98 -0.59
CA ARG A 33 -15.99 17.17 -1.50
C ARG A 33 -16.41 18.11 -2.63
N SER A 34 -15.57 18.18 -3.66
CA SER A 34 -15.88 18.81 -4.93
C SER A 34 -17.17 18.15 -5.43
N THR A 35 -18.25 18.92 -5.36
CA THR A 35 -19.59 18.62 -5.89
C THR A 35 -19.58 18.69 -7.42
N GLY A 36 -18.60 18.06 -8.06
CA GLY A 36 -18.73 17.62 -9.44
C GLY A 36 -19.42 16.27 -9.39
N GLU A 37 -20.41 16.05 -10.24
CA GLU A 37 -21.15 14.79 -10.34
C GLU A 37 -20.16 13.65 -10.68
N LYS A 38 -19.66 12.97 -9.66
CA LYS A 38 -18.73 11.85 -9.79
C LYS A 38 -19.55 10.56 -9.83
N VAL A 39 -19.53 9.92 -10.99
CA VAL A 39 -20.11 8.59 -11.16
C VAL A 39 -19.16 7.56 -10.55
N GLU A 40 -19.65 6.81 -9.57
CA GLU A 40 -18.95 5.67 -8.98
C GLU A 40 -19.52 4.37 -9.53
N VAL A 41 -18.63 3.47 -9.97
CA VAL A 41 -18.99 2.16 -10.48
C VAL A 41 -18.24 1.09 -9.70
N ARG A 42 -18.97 0.10 -9.17
CA ARG A 42 -18.40 -1.06 -8.50
C ARG A 42 -18.62 -2.31 -9.35
N LEU A 43 -17.54 -2.94 -9.76
CA LEU A 43 -17.57 -4.18 -10.53
C LEU A 43 -17.08 -5.36 -9.68
N MET A 44 -17.73 -6.51 -9.82
CA MET A 44 -17.24 -7.76 -9.27
C MET A 44 -16.44 -8.51 -10.33
N LEU A 45 -15.26 -8.98 -9.94
CA LEU A 45 -14.33 -9.70 -10.79
C LEU A 45 -13.87 -10.94 -10.03
N GLN A 46 -13.57 -12.04 -10.74
CA GLN A 46 -12.91 -13.18 -10.12
C GLN A 46 -11.51 -12.77 -9.63
N VAL A 47 -11.11 -13.24 -8.44
CA VAL A 47 -9.82 -12.89 -7.80
C VAL A 47 -8.64 -13.19 -8.73
N ARG A 48 -8.70 -14.29 -9.48
CA ARG A 48 -7.67 -14.68 -10.46
C ARG A 48 -7.41 -13.62 -11.54
N ASN A 49 -8.39 -12.79 -11.85
CA ASN A 49 -8.28 -11.74 -12.87
C ASN A 49 -7.75 -10.42 -12.30
N ALA A 50 -7.73 -10.23 -10.97
CA ALA A 50 -7.31 -8.98 -10.34
C ALA A 50 -5.84 -8.63 -10.66
N GLY A 51 -4.97 -9.65 -10.71
CA GLY A 51 -3.56 -9.47 -11.08
C GLY A 51 -3.36 -8.89 -12.47
N ALA A 52 -4.21 -9.26 -13.44
CA ALA A 52 -4.16 -8.71 -14.79
C ALA A 52 -4.59 -7.23 -14.82
N VAL A 53 -5.58 -6.85 -14.00
CA VAL A 53 -6.03 -5.45 -13.86
C VAL A 53 -4.91 -4.59 -13.26
N ILE A 54 -4.23 -5.07 -12.22
CA ILE A 54 -3.09 -4.37 -11.59
C ILE A 54 -1.91 -4.27 -12.58
N GLY A 55 -1.62 -5.38 -13.26
CA GLY A 55 -0.47 -5.54 -14.13
C GLY A 55 0.85 -5.74 -13.36
N LYS A 56 1.87 -6.24 -14.06
CA LYS A 56 3.20 -6.47 -13.47
C LYS A 56 3.79 -5.15 -12.96
N GLY A 57 4.13 -5.09 -11.67
CA GLY A 57 4.65 -3.88 -11.01
C GLY A 57 3.67 -2.71 -10.94
N GLY A 58 2.35 -2.96 -11.06
CA GLY A 58 1.32 -1.92 -10.97
C GLY A 58 1.25 -0.97 -12.17
N LYS A 59 1.93 -1.30 -13.28
CA LYS A 59 1.99 -0.45 -14.48
C LYS A 59 0.61 -0.22 -15.10
N ASN A 60 -0.21 -1.27 -15.16
CA ASN A 60 -1.51 -1.20 -15.83
C ASN A 60 -2.51 -0.33 -15.06
N ILE A 61 -2.67 -0.56 -13.75
CA ILE A 61 -3.53 0.28 -12.91
C ILE A 61 -3.07 1.74 -12.87
N THR A 62 -1.76 1.99 -12.92
CA THR A 62 -1.20 3.35 -12.97
C THR A 62 -1.53 4.06 -14.27
N ALA A 63 -1.38 3.37 -15.41
CA ALA A 63 -1.78 3.88 -16.71
C ALA A 63 -3.28 4.20 -16.74
N LEU A 64 -4.14 3.26 -16.33
CA LEU A 64 -5.59 3.46 -16.31
C LEU A 64 -6.03 4.67 -15.46
N ARG A 65 -5.38 4.90 -14.31
CA ARG A 65 -5.64 6.07 -13.46
C ARG A 65 -5.21 7.38 -14.12
N THR A 66 -4.07 7.37 -14.83
CA THR A 66 -3.47 8.56 -15.45
C THR A 66 -4.20 8.93 -16.75
N ASP A 67 -4.40 7.96 -17.62
CA ASP A 67 -4.95 8.14 -18.98
C ASP A 67 -6.42 8.57 -18.94
N HIS A 68 -7.20 8.02 -18.01
CA HIS A 68 -8.63 8.31 -17.88
C HIS A 68 -8.96 9.30 -16.76
N LYS A 69 -7.95 9.82 -16.04
CA LYS A 69 -8.13 10.72 -14.87
C LYS A 69 -9.13 10.15 -13.85
N ALA A 70 -9.12 8.83 -13.70
CA ALA A 70 -10.08 8.07 -12.89
C ALA A 70 -9.42 7.57 -11.60
N SER A 71 -10.22 7.48 -10.53
CA SER A 71 -9.79 6.85 -9.28
C SER A 71 -10.22 5.38 -9.28
N ILE A 72 -9.25 4.48 -9.42
CA ILE A 72 -9.49 3.03 -9.46
C ILE A 72 -8.96 2.41 -8.17
N SER A 73 -9.79 1.69 -7.41
CA SER A 73 -9.39 0.93 -6.22
C SER A 73 -9.77 -0.54 -6.38
N ILE A 74 -8.93 -1.43 -5.85
CA ILE A 74 -9.18 -2.87 -5.81
C ILE A 74 -9.29 -3.24 -4.35
N ALA A 75 -10.50 -3.57 -3.90
CA ALA A 75 -10.73 -4.11 -2.58
C ALA A 75 -10.56 -5.63 -2.65
N ASP A 76 -9.83 -6.20 -1.68
CA ASP A 76 -9.88 -7.63 -1.45
C ASP A 76 -11.28 -7.99 -0.92
N SER A 77 -11.83 -9.12 -1.36
CA SER A 77 -13.15 -9.59 -0.92
C SER A 77 -13.15 -10.16 0.50
N SER A 78 -12.11 -9.88 1.29
CA SER A 78 -12.07 -10.07 2.74
C SER A 78 -13.10 -9.14 3.42
N GLY A 79 -14.39 -9.40 3.22
CA GLY A 79 -15.43 -8.95 4.13
C GLY A 79 -15.27 -9.64 5.49
N PRO A 80 -15.90 -9.13 6.56
CA PRO A 80 -15.72 -9.67 7.90
C PRO A 80 -16.17 -11.12 7.91
N SER A 81 -15.20 -12.03 8.01
CA SER A 81 -15.42 -13.42 8.39
C SER A 81 -15.83 -13.45 9.86
N ALA A 82 -17.07 -13.06 10.13
CA ALA A 82 -17.68 -13.16 11.44
C ALA A 82 -19.12 -13.67 11.27
N TYR A 83 -19.22 -15.00 11.17
CA TYR A 83 -20.34 -15.80 11.62
C TYR A 83 -19.79 -17.07 12.23
#